data_AF-A0A1V6N2K9-F1
#
_entry.id   AF-A0A1V6N2K9-F1
#
_cell.length_a   1.000
_cell.length_b   1.000
_cell.length_c   1.000
_cell.angle_alpha   90.00
_cell.angle_beta   90.00
_cell.angle_gamma   90.00
#
_symmetry.space_group_name_H-M   'P 1'
#
loop_
_entity.id
_entity.type
_entity.pdbx_description
1 polymer ?
#
loop_
_entity_poly.entity_id
_entity_poly.type
_entity_poly.pdbx_seq_one_letter_code
_entity_poly.pdbx_strand_id
1 'polypeptide(L)'
;MNKKIIIVIIVLLATVSVSGCIKTPMDNINNIIPSLSQNIEIGDANYNEAVTYLNLHNYNLAEEKVQTSSNNFLEAKNKMLEINKYNENINDTLYLQYLSLIEEELNLKENATSNLQLAIQNFKKGNKVVANNYVSTANKLMNQGISIQNQRNNLVKNNPDKFKEVNQ
;
A
#
# COMPACT_ATOMS: atom_id res chain seq x y z
N MET A 1 3.12 -15.91 -13.69
CA MET A 1 3.29 -14.58 -14.32
C MET A 1 2.54 -13.59 -13.45
N ASN A 2 3.24 -12.90 -12.55
CA ASN A 2 2.63 -11.91 -11.66
C ASN A 2 2.25 -10.70 -12.53
N LYS A 3 0.98 -10.62 -12.94
CA LYS A 3 0.46 -9.45 -13.63
C LYS A 3 0.59 -8.25 -12.69
N LYS A 4 1.23 -7.17 -13.15
CA LYS A 4 1.23 -5.90 -12.42
C LYS A 4 -0.16 -5.30 -12.60
N ILE A 5 -0.86 -5.04 -11.51
CA ILE A 5 -2.24 -4.54 -11.53
C ILE A 5 -2.17 -3.05 -11.20
N ILE A 6 -2.29 -2.20 -12.23
CA ILE A 6 -2.49 -0.76 -12.04
C ILE A 6 -4.00 -0.49 -12.14
N ILE A 7 -4.58 0.14 -11.13
CA ILE A 7 -6.04 0.40 -11.07
C ILE A 7 -6.30 1.84 -11.51
N VAL A 8 -7.21 2.03 -12.48
CA VAL A 8 -7.65 3.34 -12.98
C VAL A 8 -9.18 3.41 -12.92
N ILE A 9 -9.78 4.50 -12.43
CA ILE A 9 -11.25 4.60 -12.30
C ILE A 9 -11.88 5.00 -13.62
N ILE A 10 -13.05 4.43 -13.95
CA ILE A 10 -13.85 4.85 -15.10
C ILE A 10 -14.87 5.89 -14.66
N VAL A 11 -14.72 7.14 -15.12
CA VAL A 11 -15.71 8.20 -14.93
C VAL A 11 -16.66 8.23 -16.13
N LEU A 12 -17.93 7.85 -15.94
CA LEU A 12 -18.98 8.06 -16.94
C LEU A 12 -19.39 9.54 -16.93
N LEU A 13 -18.72 10.34 -17.78
CA LEU A 13 -19.06 11.74 -17.99
C LEU A 13 -20.28 11.85 -18.91
N ALA A 14 -21.44 12.09 -18.33
CA ALA A 14 -22.57 12.66 -19.06
C ALA A 14 -22.54 14.20 -18.90
N THR A 15 -22.35 14.87 -20.03
CA THR A 15 -22.74 16.26 -20.38
C THR A 15 -21.69 17.38 -20.40
N VAL A 16 -21.70 18.01 -21.59
CA VAL A 16 -21.38 19.38 -22.05
C VAL A 16 -19.99 20.00 -21.81
N SER A 17 -19.28 20.10 -22.93
CA SER A 17 -18.13 20.94 -23.24
C SER A 17 -18.30 22.42 -22.86
N VAL A 18 -17.38 22.98 -22.07
CA VAL A 18 -16.92 24.38 -22.15
C VAL A 18 -15.46 24.48 -21.68
N SER A 19 -14.64 25.11 -22.53
CA SER A 19 -13.24 25.59 -22.38
C SER A 19 -12.54 25.60 -21.01
N GLY A 20 -11.32 25.06 -21.01
CA GLY A 20 -10.36 25.04 -19.90
C GLY A 20 -10.41 23.70 -19.17
N CYS A 21 -9.40 22.83 -19.33
CA CYS A 21 -9.32 21.57 -18.57
C CYS A 21 -9.04 21.88 -17.10
N ILE A 22 -10.07 22.29 -16.35
CA ILE A 22 -10.04 22.28 -14.90
C ILE A 22 -9.99 20.79 -14.53
N LYS A 23 -8.84 20.32 -14.07
CA LYS A 23 -8.70 18.94 -13.57
C LYS A 23 -9.75 18.75 -12.48
N THR A 24 -10.64 17.78 -12.69
CA THR A 24 -11.62 17.43 -11.68
C THR A 24 -10.90 16.84 -10.46
N PRO A 25 -11.49 16.87 -9.25
CA PRO A 25 -10.96 16.13 -8.11
C PRO A 25 -10.62 14.67 -8.44
N MET A 26 -11.44 14.04 -9.28
CA MET A 26 -11.22 12.68 -9.74
C MET A 26 -10.01 12.54 -10.67
N ASP A 27 -9.73 13.51 -11.54
CA ASP A 27 -8.52 13.52 -12.36
C ASP A 27 -7.25 13.63 -11.50
N ASN A 28 -7.29 14.43 -10.43
CA ASN A 28 -6.15 14.54 -9.51
C ASN A 28 -5.91 13.21 -8.80
N ILE A 29 -6.96 12.57 -8.30
CA ILE A 29 -6.87 11.27 -7.63
C ILE A 29 -6.37 10.18 -8.58
N ASN A 30 -6.92 10.09 -9.79
CA ASN A 30 -6.49 9.12 -10.82
C ASN A 30 -5.01 9.27 -11.21
N ASN A 31 -4.45 10.47 -11.10
CA ASN A 31 -3.02 10.69 -11.32
C ASN A 31 -2.15 10.22 -10.15
N ILE A 32 -2.68 10.19 -8.92
CA ILE A 32 -1.94 9.79 -7.72
C ILE A 32 -1.94 8.26 -7.55
N ILE A 33 -3.08 7.59 -7.79
CA ILE A 33 -3.29 6.16 -7.52
C ILE A 33 -2.22 5.23 -8.12
N PRO A 34 -1.75 5.40 -9.37
CA PRO A 34 -0.70 4.55 -9.91
C PRO A 34 0.60 4.62 -9.11
N SER A 35 1.03 5.83 -8.73
CA SER A 35 2.23 6.03 -7.92
C SER A 35 2.05 5.53 -6.49
N LEU A 36 0.86 5.67 -5.90
CA LEU A 36 0.52 5.09 -4.60
C LEU A 36 0.63 3.55 -4.66
N SER A 37 0.03 2.93 -5.67
CA SER A 37 0.04 1.48 -5.86
C SER A 37 1.46 0.95 -6.05
N GLN A 38 2.27 1.65 -6.86
CA GLN A 38 3.68 1.31 -7.04
C GLN A 38 4.48 1.37 -5.73
N ASN A 39 4.26 2.38 -4.88
CA ASN A 39 4.91 2.46 -3.58
C ASN A 39 4.50 1.29 -2.68
N ILE A 40 3.23 0.87 -2.67
CA ILE A 40 2.80 -0.32 -1.93
C ILE A 40 3.52 -1.57 -2.45
N GLU A 41 3.55 -1.79 -3.77
CA GLU A 41 4.21 -2.95 -4.38
C GLU A 41 5.71 -3.03 -4.06
N ILE A 42 6.41 -1.89 -4.16
CA ILE A 42 7.84 -1.81 -3.82
C ILE A 42 8.04 -2.03 -2.31
N GLY A 43 7.16 -1.48 -1.47
CA GLY A 43 7.16 -1.66 -0.03
C GLY A 43 7.03 -3.14 0.36
N ASP A 44 6.09 -3.86 -0.26
CA ASP A 44 5.88 -5.30 -0.07
C ASP A 44 7.10 -6.12 -0.51
N ALA A 45 7.65 -5.82 -1.68
CA ALA A 45 8.83 -6.52 -2.20
C ALA A 45 10.03 -6.39 -1.26
N ASN A 46 10.32 -5.16 -0.81
CA ASN A 46 11.43 -4.91 0.12
C ASN A 46 11.18 -5.49 1.51
N TYR A 47 9.93 -5.53 2.00
CA TYR A 47 9.60 -6.23 3.24
C TYR A 47 9.94 -7.72 3.14
N ASN A 48 9.54 -8.38 2.06
CA ASN A 48 9.81 -9.80 1.83
C ASN A 48 11.31 -10.09 1.67
N GLU A 49 12.06 -9.21 1.00
CA GLU A 49 13.52 -9.29 0.95
C GLU A 49 14.14 -9.12 2.34
N ALA A 50 13.64 -8.18 3.16
CA ALA A 50 14.10 -7.99 4.54
C ALA A 50 13.90 -9.24 5.39
N VAL A 51 12.72 -9.89 5.29
CA VAL A 51 12.44 -11.16 5.96
C VAL A 51 13.39 -12.27 5.49
N THR A 52 13.64 -12.34 4.18
CA THR A 52 14.58 -13.31 3.60
C THR A 52 15.98 -13.13 4.18
N TYR A 53 16.52 -11.91 4.18
CA TYR A 53 17.83 -11.61 4.75
C TYR A 53 17.88 -11.82 6.26
N LEU A 54 16.80 -11.50 6.98
CA LEU A 54 16.69 -11.76 8.42
C LEU A 54 16.80 -13.26 8.73
N ASN A 55 16.10 -14.11 7.98
CA ASN A 55 16.18 -15.57 8.12
C ASN A 55 17.57 -16.13 7.78
N LEU A 56 18.30 -15.47 6.87
CA LEU A 56 19.69 -15.77 6.54
C LEU A 56 20.69 -15.18 7.55
N HIS A 57 20.21 -14.55 8.63
CA HIS A 57 21.01 -13.83 9.63
C HIS A 57 21.87 -12.70 9.04
N ASN A 58 21.54 -12.23 7.83
CA ASN A 58 22.18 -11.08 7.21
C ASN A 58 21.47 -9.79 7.62
N TYR A 59 21.72 -9.37 8.86
CA TYR A 59 20.98 -8.27 9.49
C TYR A 59 21.23 -6.92 8.83
N ASN A 60 22.40 -6.70 8.21
CA ASN A 60 22.69 -5.43 7.55
C ASN A 60 21.85 -5.27 6.28
N LEU A 61 21.76 -6.32 5.44
CA LEU A 61 20.87 -6.27 4.27
C LEU A 61 19.39 -6.28 4.68
N ALA A 62 19.04 -7.01 5.74
CA ALA A 62 17.68 -6.97 6.26
C ALA A 62 17.27 -5.55 6.71
N GLU A 63 18.19 -4.82 7.36
CA GLU A 63 18.00 -3.45 7.80
C GLU A 63 17.89 -2.46 6.62
N GLU A 64 18.71 -2.61 5.59
CA GLU A 64 18.60 -1.83 4.36
C GLU A 64 17.20 -1.99 3.73
N LYS A 65 16.76 -3.24 3.55
CA LYS A 65 15.49 -3.55 2.90
C LYS A 65 14.28 -3.14 3.73
N VAL A 66 14.30 -3.32 5.06
CA VAL A 66 13.21 -2.85 5.92
C VAL A 66 13.10 -1.33 5.91
N GLN A 67 14.23 -0.61 5.78
CA GLN A 67 14.22 0.85 5.64
C GLN A 67 13.63 1.28 4.29
N THR A 68 14.00 0.62 3.19
CA THR A 68 13.38 0.88 1.87
C THR A 68 11.88 0.60 1.89
N SER A 69 11.45 -0.49 2.55
CA SER A 69 10.03 -0.81 2.74
C SER A 69 9.30 0.29 3.52
N SER A 70 9.89 0.74 4.64
CA SER A 70 9.34 1.82 5.47
C SER A 70 9.16 3.12 4.69
N ASN A 71 10.18 3.54 3.94
CA ASN A 71 10.12 4.75 3.12
C ASN A 71 9.00 4.67 2.07
N ASN A 72 8.81 3.52 1.41
CA ASN A 72 7.78 3.35 0.41
C ASN A 72 6.36 3.37 1.02
N PHE A 73 6.14 2.73 2.17
CA PHE A 73 4.84 2.81 2.85
C PHE A 73 4.55 4.22 3.35
N LEU A 74 5.54 4.95 3.85
CA LEU A 74 5.39 6.37 4.21
C LEU A 74 5.02 7.22 2.99
N GLU A 75 5.69 7.02 1.85
CA GLU A 75 5.39 7.69 0.59
C GLU A 75 3.99 7.38 0.08
N ALA A 76 3.50 6.16 0.25
CA ALA A 76 2.13 5.78 -0.07
C ALA A 76 1.11 6.45 0.88
N LYS A 77 1.41 6.55 2.18
CA LYS A 77 0.57 7.29 3.15
C LYS A 77 0.49 8.78 2.83
N ASN A 78 1.59 9.41 2.46
CA ASN A 78 1.60 10.82 2.04
C ASN A 78 0.69 11.05 0.82
N LYS A 79 0.69 10.12 -0.14
CA LYS A 79 -0.22 10.14 -1.29
C LYS A 79 -1.67 9.92 -0.87
N MET A 80 -1.92 9.05 0.11
CA MET A 80 -3.26 8.85 0.67
C MET A 80 -3.78 10.11 1.36
N LEU A 81 -2.92 10.84 2.08
CA LEU A 81 -3.25 12.15 2.65
C LEU A 81 -3.54 13.20 1.58
N GLU A 82 -2.85 13.16 0.44
CA GLU A 82 -3.16 14.01 -0.70
C GLU A 82 -4.52 13.68 -1.32
N ILE A 83 -4.84 12.39 -1.50
CA ILE A 83 -6.15 11.93 -1.97
C ILE A 83 -7.27 12.38 -1.02
N ASN A 84 -7.03 12.29 0.30
CA ASN A 84 -8.01 12.65 1.31
C ASN A 84 -8.48 14.12 1.23
N LYS A 85 -7.67 15.02 0.64
CA LYS A 85 -8.07 16.42 0.38
C LYS A 85 -9.25 16.54 -0.60
N TYR A 86 -9.55 15.48 -1.34
CA TYR A 86 -10.61 15.44 -2.34
C TYR A 86 -11.82 14.60 -1.89
N ASN A 87 -11.79 13.98 -0.70
CA ASN A 87 -12.82 13.02 -0.25
C ASN A 87 -14.24 13.61 -0.21
N GLU A 88 -14.39 14.86 0.23
CA GLU A 88 -15.72 15.52 0.29
C GLU A 88 -16.36 15.70 -1.08
N ASN A 89 -15.58 15.65 -2.15
CA ASN A 89 -16.04 15.77 -3.54
C ASN A 89 -16.34 14.42 -4.20
N ILE A 90 -16.18 13.31 -3.46
CA ILE A 90 -16.44 11.95 -3.94
C ILE A 90 -17.82 11.52 -3.47
N ASN A 91 -18.75 11.36 -4.41
CA ASN A 91 -20.09 10.81 -4.17
C ASN A 91 -20.22 9.34 -4.62
N ASP A 92 -19.12 8.58 -4.56
CA ASP A 92 -19.08 7.15 -4.91
C ASP A 92 -18.65 6.33 -3.70
N THR A 93 -19.60 5.62 -3.11
CA THR A 93 -19.39 4.83 -1.88
C THR A 93 -18.44 3.65 -2.09
N LEU A 94 -18.43 3.03 -3.28
CA LEU A 94 -17.48 1.96 -3.61
C LEU A 94 -16.06 2.53 -3.68
N TYR A 95 -15.93 3.75 -4.19
CA TYR A 95 -14.63 4.42 -4.24
C TYR A 95 -14.12 4.80 -2.85
N LEU A 96 -14.98 5.36 -1.99
CA LEU A 96 -14.63 5.64 -0.60
C LEU A 96 -14.24 4.37 0.17
N GLN A 97 -14.94 3.25 -0.09
CA GLN A 97 -14.57 1.95 0.47
C GLN A 97 -13.18 1.50 -0.02
N TYR A 98 -12.89 1.64 -1.31
CA TYR A 98 -11.58 1.30 -1.87
C TYR A 98 -10.45 2.09 -1.20
N LEU A 99 -10.63 3.39 -1.03
CA LEU A 99 -9.68 4.27 -0.35
C LEU A 99 -9.49 3.92 1.12
N SER A 100 -10.58 3.61 1.83
CA SER A 100 -10.52 3.18 3.23
C SER A 100 -9.74 1.87 3.40
N LEU A 101 -9.89 0.91 2.48
CA LEU A 101 -9.13 -0.34 2.49
C LEU A 101 -7.63 -0.09 2.26
N ILE A 102 -7.26 0.84 1.38
CA ILE A 102 -5.85 1.25 1.19
C ILE A 102 -5.27 1.80 2.49
N GLU A 103 -6.00 2.70 3.15
CA GLU A 103 -5.53 3.33 4.39
C GLU A 103 -5.33 2.31 5.52
N GLU A 104 -6.27 1.38 5.69
CA GLU A 104 -6.16 0.30 6.66
C GLU A 104 -4.97 -0.63 6.35
N GLU A 105 -4.82 -1.04 5.08
CA GLU A 105 -3.69 -1.86 4.61
C GLU A 105 -2.34 -1.19 4.91
N LEU A 106 -2.21 0.10 4.57
CA LEU A 106 -0.98 0.86 4.80
C LEU A 106 -0.61 0.95 6.28
N ASN A 107 -1.58 1.23 7.15
CA ASN A 107 -1.35 1.29 8.59
C ASN A 107 -0.89 -0.06 9.16
N LEU A 108 -1.46 -1.17 8.70
CA LEU A 108 -1.04 -2.51 9.12
C LEU A 108 0.38 -2.84 8.62
N LYS A 109 0.68 -2.54 7.35
CA LYS A 109 1.98 -2.80 6.75
C LYS A 109 3.10 -1.94 7.35
N GLU A 110 2.86 -0.66 7.62
CA GLU A 110 3.81 0.22 8.30
C GLU A 110 4.12 -0.28 9.72
N ASN A 111 3.10 -0.67 10.48
CA ASN A 111 3.28 -1.22 11.81
C ASN A 111 4.03 -2.57 11.76
N ALA A 112 3.76 -3.41 10.76
CA ALA A 112 4.50 -4.65 10.54
C ALA A 112 5.98 -4.38 10.24
N THR A 113 6.27 -3.41 9.37
CA THR A 113 7.64 -2.98 9.02
C THR A 113 8.38 -2.42 10.23
N SER A 114 7.72 -1.63 11.05
CA SER A 114 8.29 -1.08 12.30
C SER A 114 8.67 -2.19 13.28
N ASN A 115 7.80 -3.19 13.44
CA ASN A 115 8.10 -4.36 14.27
C ASN A 115 9.24 -5.19 13.67
N LEU A 116 9.29 -5.39 12.36
CA LEU A 116 10.39 -6.11 11.72
C LEU A 116 11.74 -5.38 11.92
N GLN A 117 11.74 -4.05 11.85
CA GLN A 117 12.93 -3.24 12.13
C GLN A 117 13.41 -3.42 13.59
N LEU A 118 12.48 -3.39 14.56
CA LEU A 118 12.80 -3.67 15.97
C LEU A 118 13.31 -5.10 16.17
N ALA A 119 12.76 -6.08 15.45
CA ALA A 119 13.26 -7.45 15.48
C ALA A 119 14.71 -7.53 14.99
N ILE A 120 15.01 -6.95 13.82
CA ILE A 120 16.37 -6.91 13.25
C ILE A 120 17.36 -6.28 14.23
N GLN A 121 17.02 -5.14 14.82
CA GLN A 121 17.86 -4.46 15.83
C GLN A 121 18.11 -5.34 17.06
N ASN A 122 17.12 -6.08 17.54
CA ASN A 122 17.29 -6.97 18.69
C ASN A 122 18.10 -8.22 18.33
N PHE A 123 17.96 -8.77 17.13
CA PHE A 123 18.82 -9.85 16.66
C PHE A 123 20.29 -9.43 16.58
N LYS A 124 20.58 -8.22 16.07
CA LYS A 124 21.95 -7.64 16.05
C LYS A 124 22.55 -7.54 17.46
N LYS A 125 21.73 -7.28 18.47
CA LYS A 125 22.15 -7.19 19.88
C LYS A 125 22.19 -8.55 20.60
N GLY A 126 21.82 -9.65 19.94
CA GLY A 126 21.76 -10.98 20.55
C GLY A 126 20.48 -11.25 21.38
N ASN A 127 19.52 -10.32 21.41
CA ASN A 127 18.29 -10.41 22.19
C ASN A 127 17.21 -11.25 21.47
N LYS A 128 17.48 -12.55 21.28
CA LYS A 128 16.64 -13.45 20.45
C LYS A 128 15.18 -13.55 20.92
N VAL A 129 14.94 -13.59 22.24
CA VAL A 129 13.57 -13.69 22.79
C VAL A 129 12.75 -12.45 22.43
N VAL A 130 13.31 -11.27 22.65
CA VAL A 130 12.65 -9.99 22.31
C VAL A 130 12.49 -9.86 20.81
N ALA A 131 13.51 -10.23 20.03
CA ALA A 131 13.44 -10.19 18.57
C ALA A 131 12.32 -11.09 18.03
N ASN A 132 12.17 -12.31 18.54
CA ASN A 132 11.12 -13.24 18.12
C ASN A 132 9.72 -12.73 18.45
N ASN A 133 9.54 -12.01 19.57
CA ASN A 133 8.26 -11.36 19.88
C ASN A 133 7.91 -10.31 18.83
N TYR A 134 8.88 -9.49 18.42
CA TYR A 134 8.67 -8.52 17.35
C TYR A 134 8.41 -9.18 15.99
N VAL A 135 9.09 -10.29 15.65
CA VAL A 135 8.79 -11.07 14.44
C VAL A 135 7.35 -11.58 14.45
N SER A 136 6.89 -12.13 15.58
CA SER A 136 5.52 -12.63 15.72
C SER A 136 4.48 -11.53 15.48
N THR A 137 4.69 -10.36 16.08
CA THR A 137 3.83 -9.19 15.87
C THR A 137 3.87 -8.71 14.42
N ALA A 138 5.07 -8.61 13.82
CA ALA A 138 5.24 -8.22 12.42
C ALA A 138 4.48 -9.16 11.47
N ASN A 139 4.60 -10.48 11.66
CA ASN A 139 3.89 -11.49 10.87
C ASN A 139 2.38 -11.37 11.03
N LYS A 140 1.87 -11.18 12.25
CA LYS A 140 0.44 -11.00 12.50
C LYS A 140 -0.10 -9.79 11.75
N LEU A 141 0.57 -8.65 11.87
CA LEU A 141 0.16 -7.40 11.23
C LEU A 141 0.25 -7.50 9.70
N MET A 142 1.31 -8.10 9.17
CA MET A 142 1.46 -8.29 7.74
C MET A 142 0.38 -9.22 7.17
N ASN A 143 0.05 -10.31 7.87
CA ASN A 143 -1.03 -11.20 7.46
C ASN A 143 -2.40 -10.48 7.46
N GLN A 144 -2.65 -9.62 8.45
CA GLN A 144 -3.84 -8.77 8.45
C GLN A 144 -3.82 -7.79 7.26
N GLY A 145 -2.69 -7.13 7.00
CA GLY A 145 -2.51 -6.23 5.86
C GLY A 145 -2.78 -6.93 4.52
N ILE A 146 -2.27 -8.15 4.33
CA ILE A 146 -2.53 -8.97 3.14
C ILE A 146 -4.03 -9.32 3.03
N SER A 147 -4.70 -9.61 4.15
CA SER A 147 -6.16 -9.83 4.14
C SER A 147 -6.92 -8.61 3.64
N ILE A 148 -6.56 -7.40 4.09
CA ILE A 148 -7.18 -6.15 3.62
C ILE A 148 -6.85 -5.90 2.14
N GLN A 149 -5.60 -6.11 1.72
CA GLN A 149 -5.19 -6.03 0.31
C GLN A 149 -6.04 -6.96 -0.57
N ASN A 150 -6.32 -8.18 -0.11
CA ASN A 150 -7.17 -9.13 -0.82
C ASN A 150 -8.62 -8.65 -0.89
N GLN A 151 -9.16 -8.05 0.17
CA GLN A 151 -10.49 -7.43 0.14
C GLN A 151 -10.55 -6.28 -0.88
N ARG A 152 -9.52 -5.42 -0.91
CA ARG A 152 -9.37 -4.33 -1.88
C ARG A 152 -9.34 -4.86 -3.32
N ASN A 153 -8.53 -5.88 -3.58
CA ASN A 153 -8.43 -6.50 -4.90
C ASN A 153 -9.76 -7.14 -5.34
N ASN A 154 -10.46 -7.79 -4.41
CA ASN A 154 -11.79 -8.36 -4.68
C ASN A 154 -12.84 -7.28 -4.97
N LEU A 155 -12.81 -6.14 -4.27
CA LEU A 155 -13.69 -5.00 -4.54
C LEU A 155 -13.52 -4.50 -5.97
N VAL A 156 -12.28 -4.35 -6.43
CA VAL A 156 -11.93 -3.93 -7.79
C VAL A 156 -12.43 -4.95 -8.81
N LYS A 157 -12.07 -6.22 -8.62
CA LYS A 157 -12.42 -7.33 -9.52
C LYS A 157 -13.94 -7.50 -9.68
N ASN A 158 -14.71 -7.29 -8.60
CA ASN A 158 -16.16 -7.45 -8.60
C ASN A 158 -16.91 -6.23 -9.18
N ASN A 159 -16.21 -5.12 -9.45
CA ASN A 159 -16.81 -3.89 -9.96
C ASN A 159 -16.04 -3.35 -11.19
N PRO A 160 -15.92 -4.14 -12.29
CA PRO A 160 -15.12 -3.78 -13.46
C PRO A 160 -15.64 -2.54 -14.21
N ASP A 161 -16.93 -2.20 -14.07
CA ASP A 161 -17.52 -1.00 -14.66
C ASP A 161 -17.07 0.29 -13.94
N LYS A 162 -16.52 0.15 -12.73
CA LYS A 162 -16.03 1.25 -11.89
C LYS A 162 -14.50 1.33 -11.92
N PHE A 163 -13.85 0.18 -11.89
CA PHE A 163 -12.40 0.07 -11.84
C PHE A 163 -11.88 -0.61 -13.10
N LYS A 164 -10.97 0.06 -13.79
CA LYS A 164 -10.20 -0.49 -14.89
C LYS A 164 -8.92 -1.11 -14.35
N GLU A 165 -8.83 -2.44 -14.43
CA GLU A 165 -7.56 -3.14 -14.27
C GLU A 165 -6.69 -2.91 -15.51
N VAL A 166 -5.59 -2.19 -15.35
CA VAL A 166 -4.55 -2.09 -16.36
C VAL A 166 -3.52 -3.17 -16.04
N ASN A 167 -3.62 -4.29 -16.76
CA ASN A 167 -2.61 -5.33 -16.75
C ASN A 167 -1.43 -4.86 -17.60
N GLN A 168 -0.24 -4.74 -17.00
CA GLN A 168 1.03 -4.58 -17.73
C GLN A 168 1.79 -5.91 -17.80
#